data_AF-A0A2T3KLT1-F1
#
_entry.id   AF-A0A2T3KLT1-F1
#
_cell.length_a   1.000
_cell.length_b   1.000
_cell.length_c   1.000
_cell.angle_alpha   90.00
_cell.angle_beta   90.00
_cell.angle_gamma   90.00
#
_symmetry.space_group_name_H-M   'P 1'
#
loop_
_entity.id
_entity.type
_entity.pdbx_description
1 polymer ?
#
loop_
_entity_poly.entity_id
_entity_poly.type
_entity_poly.pdbx_seq_one_letter_code
_entity_poly.pdbx_strand_id
1 'polypeptide(L)'
;MASEKKVVAWTVNSEDRGDIVFHHHGLAARRIGAETIDCEFDECECRRAPAFDCYVADNQVPLRVLLNNDWWFECYCCGERVSSGTDRIVFADVIIDECERKVFCNEKCKAKYLDNIDEHNKKYKKFKKDVLEKFPQLTFTDFKGEYPAIYCVAICTFPEAVFPCSVVYDHKGELVIRARLVDEKKLAQLLDSEQ
;
A
#
# COMPACT_ATOMS: atom_id res chain seq x y z
N MET A 1 40.79 3.84 18.00
CA MET A 1 39.88 3.74 16.85
C MET A 1 38.89 2.64 17.17
N ALA A 2 37.61 2.97 17.37
CA ALA A 2 36.61 1.95 17.67
C ALA A 2 36.47 1.05 16.44
N SER A 3 36.71 -0.26 16.61
CA SER A 3 36.44 -1.24 15.56
C SER A 3 34.99 -1.08 15.12
N GLU A 4 34.80 -0.85 13.82
CA GLU A 4 33.47 -0.85 13.22
C GLU A 4 32.81 -2.20 13.52
N LYS A 5 31.66 -2.17 14.19
CA LYS A 5 30.99 -3.40 14.62
C LYS A 5 30.35 -4.03 13.41
N LYS A 6 30.73 -5.29 13.12
CA LYS A 6 30.19 -6.05 11.99
C LYS A 6 28.66 -6.13 12.08
N VAL A 7 27.97 -5.55 11.10
CA VAL A 7 26.53 -5.68 10.92
C VAL A 7 26.22 -7.08 10.41
N VAL A 8 25.14 -7.66 10.94
CA VAL A 8 24.78 -9.04 10.71
C VAL A 8 23.26 -9.22 10.68
N ALA A 9 22.76 -10.27 10.03
CA ALA A 9 21.32 -10.50 9.87
C ALA A 9 20.67 -11.24 11.07
N TRP A 10 19.49 -10.81 11.47
CA TRP A 10 18.68 -11.45 12.52
C TRP A 10 17.29 -11.71 11.98
N THR A 11 16.74 -12.90 12.23
CA THR A 11 15.32 -13.18 12.02
C THR A 11 14.57 -12.75 13.26
N VAL A 12 13.56 -11.90 13.11
CA VAL A 12 12.62 -11.53 14.17
C VAL A 12 11.24 -12.05 13.76
N ASN A 13 10.69 -12.99 14.51
CA ASN A 13 9.43 -13.66 14.17
C ASN A 13 8.44 -13.56 15.33
N SER A 14 7.16 -13.46 15.01
CA SER A 14 6.02 -13.75 15.87
C SER A 14 5.26 -14.97 15.33
N GLU A 15 4.07 -15.26 15.86
CA GLU A 15 3.24 -16.40 15.41
C GLU A 15 2.93 -16.35 13.91
N ASP A 16 2.59 -15.17 13.38
CA ASP A 16 2.11 -14.99 12.00
C ASP A 16 2.91 -13.99 11.16
N ARG A 17 3.93 -13.33 11.73
CA ARG A 17 4.73 -12.31 11.03
C ARG A 17 6.21 -12.53 11.28
N GLY A 18 7.04 -12.08 10.34
CA GLY A 18 8.49 -12.13 10.49
C GLY A 18 9.18 -11.08 9.66
N ASP A 19 10.38 -10.69 10.08
CA ASP A 19 11.24 -9.77 9.36
C ASP A 19 12.73 -10.13 9.52
N ILE A 20 13.54 -9.68 8.57
CA ILE A 20 15.00 -9.79 8.62
C ILE A 20 15.59 -8.42 8.95
N VAL A 21 16.22 -8.32 10.12
CA VAL A 21 16.84 -7.08 10.60
C VAL A 21 18.36 -7.20 10.55
N PHE A 22 19.00 -6.25 9.86
CA PHE A 22 20.45 -6.14 9.84
C PHE A 22 20.94 -5.24 10.97
N HIS A 23 21.59 -5.82 11.97
CA HIS A 23 22.14 -5.06 13.08
C HIS A 23 23.34 -5.77 13.72
N HIS A 24 24.27 -5.01 14.29
CA HIS A 24 25.46 -5.58 14.95
C HIS A 24 25.18 -6.24 16.31
N HIS A 25 23.96 -6.09 16.84
CA HIS A 25 23.56 -6.56 18.17
C HIS A 25 22.11 -7.05 18.17
N GLY A 26 21.88 -8.28 18.65
CA GLY A 26 20.59 -8.96 18.57
C GLY A 26 19.47 -8.30 19.39
N LEU A 27 19.76 -7.71 20.56
CA LEU A 27 18.72 -7.02 21.36
C LEU A 27 18.15 -5.80 20.64
N ALA A 28 19.01 -5.06 19.92
CA ALA A 28 18.59 -3.93 19.12
C ALA A 28 17.86 -4.40 17.85
N ALA A 29 18.32 -5.51 17.24
CA ALA A 29 17.62 -6.13 16.12
C ALA A 29 16.19 -6.57 16.51
N ARG A 30 16.01 -7.19 17.68
CA ARG A 30 14.71 -7.57 18.22
C ARG A 30 13.79 -6.36 18.38
N ARG A 31 14.30 -5.25 18.94
CA ARG A 31 13.49 -4.04 19.14
C ARG A 31 13.02 -3.44 17.82
N ILE A 32 13.93 -3.32 16.84
CA ILE A 32 13.60 -2.81 15.51
C ILE A 32 12.61 -3.74 14.81
N GLY A 33 12.87 -5.06 14.81
CA GLY A 33 12.00 -6.02 14.14
C GLY A 33 10.63 -6.14 14.80
N ALA A 34 10.56 -6.07 16.13
CA ALA A 34 9.29 -6.06 16.88
C ALA A 34 8.42 -4.86 16.50
N GLU A 35 9.03 -3.67 16.33
CA GLU A 35 8.34 -2.49 15.83
C GLU A 35 7.87 -2.67 14.38
N THR A 36 8.71 -3.24 13.50
CA THR A 36 8.34 -3.49 12.08
C THR A 36 7.17 -4.46 11.95
N ILE A 37 7.18 -5.55 12.73
CA ILE A 37 6.13 -6.58 12.67
C ILE A 37 4.99 -6.31 13.66
N ASP A 38 4.96 -5.14 14.31
CA ASP A 38 3.93 -4.72 15.26
C ASP A 38 3.62 -5.82 16.31
N CYS A 39 4.67 -6.28 16.98
CA CYS A 39 4.67 -7.34 17.97
C CYS A 39 5.28 -6.83 19.27
N GLU A 40 4.74 -7.27 20.41
CA GLU A 40 5.27 -6.90 21.72
C GLU A 40 6.66 -7.49 21.91
N PHE A 41 7.57 -6.71 22.51
CA PHE A 41 8.98 -7.09 22.59
C PHE A 41 9.20 -8.49 23.18
N ASP A 42 8.42 -8.85 24.20
CA ASP A 42 8.53 -10.14 24.89
C ASP A 42 7.95 -11.33 24.10
N GLU A 43 7.05 -11.06 23.13
CA GLU A 43 6.39 -12.07 22.30
C GLU A 43 7.16 -12.40 21.03
N CYS A 44 8.05 -11.51 20.57
CA CYS A 44 8.81 -11.76 19.35
C CYS A 44 10.08 -12.57 19.62
N GLU A 45 10.32 -13.63 18.87
CA GLU A 45 11.57 -14.38 18.92
C GLU A 45 12.62 -13.75 18.00
N CYS A 46 13.83 -13.54 18.51
CA CYS A 46 14.95 -13.04 17.71
C CYS A 46 16.08 -14.08 17.66
N ARG A 47 16.45 -14.51 16.46
CA ARG A 47 17.52 -15.48 16.23
C ARG A 47 18.50 -14.97 15.19
N ARG A 48 19.74 -15.45 15.30
CA ARG A 48 20.79 -15.11 14.34
C ARG A 48 20.52 -15.84 13.02
N ALA A 49 20.61 -15.12 11.89
CA ALA A 49 20.33 -15.67 10.56
C ALA A 49 21.53 -15.54 9.61
N PRO A 50 22.59 -16.36 9.76
CA PRO A 50 23.81 -16.23 8.94
C PRO A 50 23.58 -16.38 7.44
N ALA A 51 22.53 -17.11 7.04
CA ALA A 51 22.16 -17.32 5.63
C ALA A 51 21.88 -16.02 4.86
N PHE A 52 21.57 -14.92 5.57
CA PHE A 52 21.24 -13.63 4.97
C PHE A 52 22.34 -12.58 5.13
N ASP A 53 23.49 -12.90 5.75
CA ASP A 53 24.57 -11.94 5.98
C ASP A 53 25.14 -11.31 4.70
N CYS A 54 25.02 -12.00 3.56
CA CYS A 54 25.44 -11.48 2.27
C CYS A 54 24.59 -10.30 1.77
N TYR A 55 23.37 -10.13 2.30
CA TYR A 55 22.45 -9.05 1.91
C TYR A 55 22.56 -7.80 2.80
N VAL A 56 23.54 -7.76 3.72
CA VAL A 56 23.77 -6.59 4.59
C VAL A 56 24.02 -5.32 3.78
N ALA A 57 24.72 -5.42 2.64
CA ALA A 57 25.03 -4.27 1.79
C ALA A 57 23.77 -3.67 1.13
N ASP A 58 22.83 -4.53 0.73
CA ASP A 58 21.56 -4.14 0.11
C ASP A 58 20.51 -3.73 1.15
N ASN A 59 20.78 -4.02 2.43
CA ASN A 59 19.87 -3.85 3.57
C ASN A 59 18.48 -4.47 3.35
N GLN A 60 18.39 -5.46 2.45
CA GLN A 60 17.15 -6.09 2.06
C GLN A 60 17.45 -7.48 1.48
N VAL A 61 16.71 -8.49 1.94
CA VAL A 61 16.75 -9.82 1.34
C VAL A 61 15.73 -9.89 0.19
N PRO A 62 16.10 -10.36 -1.01
CA PRO A 62 15.16 -10.63 -2.09
C PRO A 62 14.07 -11.63 -1.66
N LEU A 63 12.83 -11.40 -2.07
CA LEU A 63 11.70 -12.24 -1.71
C LEU A 63 11.89 -13.68 -2.16
N ARG A 64 12.49 -13.88 -3.35
CA ARG A 64 12.80 -15.23 -3.85
C ARG A 64 13.73 -16.00 -2.91
N VAL A 65 14.69 -15.32 -2.29
CA VAL A 65 15.64 -15.93 -1.37
C VAL A 65 14.95 -16.28 -0.06
N LEU A 66 14.07 -15.42 0.44
CA LEU A 66 13.26 -15.70 1.63
C LEU A 66 12.38 -16.94 1.39
N LEU A 67 11.65 -16.99 0.28
CA LEU A 67 10.82 -18.13 -0.11
C LEU A 67 11.59 -19.45 -0.19
N ASN A 68 12.84 -19.42 -0.68
CA ASN A 68 13.70 -20.60 -0.72
C ASN A 68 14.22 -21.03 0.67
N ASN A 69 14.13 -20.17 1.68
CA ASN A 69 14.54 -20.45 3.07
C ASN A 69 13.30 -20.66 3.96
N ASP A 70 12.25 -21.28 3.42
CA ASP A 70 11.00 -21.65 4.10
C ASP A 70 10.18 -20.48 4.68
N TRP A 71 10.43 -19.26 4.18
CA TRP A 71 9.50 -18.15 4.42
C TRP A 71 8.25 -18.33 3.59
N TRP A 72 7.17 -17.74 4.07
CA TRP A 72 5.91 -17.71 3.36
C TRP A 72 5.45 -16.27 3.17
N PHE A 73 4.71 -16.03 2.11
CA PHE A 73 4.10 -14.74 1.79
C PHE A 73 2.67 -14.97 1.36
N GLU A 74 1.83 -13.95 1.45
CA GLU A 74 0.48 -14.02 0.92
C GLU A 74 0.47 -13.57 -0.53
N CYS A 75 -0.31 -14.28 -1.36
CA CYS A 75 -0.55 -13.86 -2.72
C CYS A 75 -1.29 -12.51 -2.71
N TYR A 76 -0.71 -11.48 -3.32
CA TYR A 76 -1.26 -10.13 -3.32
C TYR A 76 -2.63 -10.00 -4.03
N CYS A 77 -3.03 -11.00 -4.81
CA CYS A 77 -4.33 -11.02 -5.49
C CYS A 77 -5.41 -11.83 -4.73
N CYS A 78 -5.07 -12.98 -4.14
CA CYS A 78 -6.06 -13.90 -3.57
C CYS A 78 -5.90 -14.18 -2.07
N GLY A 79 -4.80 -13.75 -1.45
CA GLY A 79 -4.51 -13.98 -0.03
C GLY A 79 -4.04 -15.40 0.31
N GLU A 80 -3.94 -16.33 -0.65
CA GLU A 80 -3.45 -17.68 -0.35
C GLU A 80 -1.97 -17.63 0.04
N ARG A 81 -1.60 -18.43 1.05
CA ARG A 81 -0.21 -18.58 1.52
C ARG A 81 0.66 -19.26 0.47
N VAL A 82 1.69 -18.56 0.04
CA VAL A 82 2.75 -19.00 -0.88
C VAL A 82 3.98 -19.39 -0.07
N SER A 83 4.36 -20.66 -0.12
CA SER A 83 5.57 -21.17 0.53
C SER A 83 6.16 -22.35 -0.25
N SER A 84 7.41 -22.72 0.03
CA SER A 84 8.07 -23.91 -0.52
C SER A 84 7.31 -25.21 -0.20
N GLY A 85 6.62 -25.28 0.95
CA GLY A 85 5.98 -26.49 1.48
C GLY A 85 4.47 -26.60 1.22
N THR A 86 3.86 -25.69 0.48
CA THR A 86 2.40 -25.72 0.21
C THR A 86 2.08 -26.52 -1.05
N ASP A 87 1.42 -27.68 -0.90
CA ASP A 87 1.01 -28.56 -2.02
C ASP A 87 0.02 -27.89 -3.00
N ARG A 88 -0.65 -26.82 -2.58
CA ARG A 88 -1.65 -26.10 -3.39
C ARG A 88 -1.05 -25.17 -4.43
N ILE A 89 0.22 -24.80 -4.28
CA ILE A 89 0.89 -23.83 -5.15
C ILE A 89 2.15 -24.46 -5.72
N VAL A 90 2.22 -24.52 -7.04
CA VAL A 90 3.43 -24.96 -7.73
C VAL A 90 4.47 -23.85 -7.58
N PHE A 91 5.52 -24.11 -6.81
CA PHE A 91 6.56 -23.10 -6.53
C PHE A 91 7.21 -22.52 -7.80
N ALA A 92 7.26 -23.29 -8.88
CA ALA A 92 7.76 -22.83 -10.18
C ALA A 92 6.88 -21.77 -10.85
N ASP A 93 5.58 -21.74 -10.53
CA ASP A 93 4.61 -20.78 -11.10
C ASP A 93 4.54 -19.48 -10.31
N VAL A 94 5.20 -19.41 -9.15
CA VAL A 94 5.21 -18.23 -8.28
C VAL A 94 5.89 -17.07 -9.01
N ILE A 95 5.17 -15.96 -9.13
CA ILE A 95 5.70 -14.73 -9.73
C ILE A 95 6.00 -13.75 -8.61
N ILE A 96 7.21 -13.21 -8.63
CA ILE A 96 7.69 -12.27 -7.62
C ILE A 96 8.01 -10.96 -8.34
N ASP A 97 7.39 -9.89 -7.87
CA ASP A 97 7.77 -8.52 -8.19
C ASP A 97 8.67 -7.99 -7.07
N GLU A 98 9.98 -8.00 -7.28
CA GLU A 98 10.96 -7.56 -6.28
C GLU A 98 10.95 -6.03 -6.09
N CYS A 99 10.51 -5.26 -7.10
CA CYS A 99 10.46 -3.80 -7.03
C CYS A 99 9.31 -3.34 -6.11
N GLU A 100 8.12 -3.91 -6.30
CA GLU A 100 6.95 -3.60 -5.47
C GLU A 100 6.80 -4.53 -4.26
N ARG A 101 7.72 -5.49 -4.10
CA ARG A 101 7.70 -6.54 -3.08
C ARG A 101 6.37 -7.32 -3.02
N LYS A 102 5.85 -7.70 -4.19
CA LYS A 102 4.58 -8.45 -4.32
C LYS A 102 4.83 -9.88 -4.76
N VAL A 103 4.21 -10.82 -4.07
CA VAL A 103 4.24 -12.24 -4.44
C VAL A 103 2.88 -12.63 -5.02
N PHE A 104 2.89 -13.35 -6.12
CA PHE A 104 1.69 -13.86 -6.77
C PHE A 104 1.76 -15.37 -6.91
N CYS A 105 0.61 -16.00 -6.69
CA CYS A 105 0.45 -17.45 -6.75
C CYS A 105 0.78 -18.04 -8.13
N ASN A 106 0.42 -17.32 -9.19
CA ASN A 106 0.60 -17.69 -10.59
C ASN A 106 0.36 -16.48 -11.52
N GLU A 107 0.55 -16.67 -12.82
CA GLU A 107 0.32 -15.65 -13.84
C GLU A 107 -1.12 -15.13 -13.89
N LYS A 108 -2.11 -16.00 -13.62
CA LYS A 108 -3.52 -15.58 -13.57
C LYS A 108 -3.78 -14.63 -12.41
N CYS A 109 -3.21 -14.89 -11.23
CA CYS A 109 -3.24 -14.00 -10.07
C CYS A 109 -2.66 -12.62 -10.42
N LYS A 110 -1.51 -12.59 -11.12
CA LYS A 110 -0.87 -11.34 -11.55
C LYS A 110 -1.71 -10.59 -12.60
N ALA A 111 -2.20 -11.27 -13.62
CA ALA A 111 -3.04 -10.67 -14.66
C ALA A 111 -4.32 -10.07 -14.06
N LYS A 112 -5.03 -10.83 -13.21
CA LYS A 112 -6.24 -10.35 -12.52
C LYS A 112 -5.96 -9.11 -11.66
N TYR A 113 -4.82 -9.06 -10.99
CA TYR A 113 -4.41 -7.89 -10.21
C TYR A 113 -4.19 -6.66 -11.10
N LEU A 114 -3.53 -6.82 -12.25
CA LEU A 114 -3.36 -5.74 -13.23
C LEU A 114 -4.70 -5.29 -13.83
N ASP A 115 -5.59 -6.23 -14.16
CA ASP A 115 -6.93 -5.93 -14.65
C ASP A 115 -7.73 -5.10 -13.62
N ASN A 116 -7.64 -5.44 -12.33
CA ASN A 116 -8.27 -4.67 -11.25
C ASN A 116 -7.71 -3.25 -11.15
N ILE A 117 -6.40 -3.05 -11.35
CA ILE A 117 -5.79 -1.72 -11.40
C ILE A 117 -6.32 -0.93 -12.60
N ASP A 118 -6.39 -1.56 -13.78
CA ASP A 118 -6.89 -0.93 -14.98
C ASP A 118 -8.36 -0.54 -14.86
N GLU A 119 -9.19 -1.42 -14.29
CA GLU A 119 -10.60 -1.12 -13.98
C GLU A 119 -10.73 0.03 -12.98
N HIS A 120 -9.89 0.06 -11.94
CA HIS A 120 -9.85 1.15 -10.97
C HIS A 120 -9.51 2.48 -11.65
N ASN A 121 -8.46 2.50 -12.46
CA ASN A 121 -8.02 3.69 -13.18
C ASN A 121 -9.05 4.13 -14.24
N LYS A 122 -9.80 3.20 -14.85
CA LYS A 122 -10.94 3.53 -15.72
C LYS A 122 -12.06 4.22 -14.94
N LYS A 123 -12.39 3.74 -13.73
CA LYS A 123 -13.38 4.40 -12.85
C LYS A 123 -12.94 5.81 -12.47
N TYR A 124 -11.67 6.02 -12.16
CA TYR A 124 -11.12 7.35 -11.89
C TYR A 124 -11.17 8.28 -13.10
N LYS A 125 -10.83 7.79 -14.30
CA LYS A 125 -10.96 8.58 -15.54
C LYS A 125 -12.41 9.00 -15.78
N LYS A 126 -13.37 8.09 -15.53
CA LYS A 126 -14.81 8.41 -15.59
C LYS A 126 -15.18 9.46 -14.54
N PHE A 127 -14.76 9.29 -13.29
CA PHE A 127 -14.99 10.27 -12.22
C PHE A 127 -14.49 11.66 -12.60
N LYS A 128 -13.25 11.77 -13.09
CA LYS A 128 -12.67 13.04 -13.50
C LYS A 128 -13.49 13.72 -14.59
N LYS A 129 -13.98 12.94 -15.56
CA LYS A 129 -14.88 13.44 -16.61
C LYS A 129 -16.22 13.92 -16.02
N ASP A 130 -16.89 13.08 -15.23
CA ASP A 130 -18.21 13.39 -14.63
C ASP A 130 -18.13 14.64 -13.73
N VAL A 131 -17.03 14.82 -12.98
CA VAL A 131 -16.81 15.99 -12.13
C VAL A 131 -16.65 17.27 -12.93
N LEU A 132 -15.89 17.23 -14.03
CA LEU A 132 -15.68 18.39 -14.90
C LEU A 132 -16.94 18.76 -15.69
N GLU A 133 -17.75 17.76 -16.07
CA GLU A 133 -19.03 17.99 -16.77
C GLU A 133 -20.11 18.52 -15.83
N LYS A 134 -20.19 18.00 -14.60
CA LYS A 134 -21.21 18.41 -13.62
C LYS A 134 -20.89 19.74 -12.93
N PHE A 135 -19.60 20.06 -12.79
CA PHE A 135 -19.17 21.25 -12.06
C PHE A 135 -18.16 22.12 -12.84
N PRO A 136 -18.54 22.63 -14.04
CA PRO A 136 -17.64 23.47 -14.85
C PRO A 136 -17.28 24.80 -14.18
N GLN A 137 -18.08 25.26 -13.21
CA GLN A 137 -17.88 26.51 -12.47
C GLN A 137 -16.82 26.43 -11.37
N LEU A 138 -16.35 25.22 -11.01
CA LEU A 138 -15.36 25.03 -9.95
C LEU A 138 -13.93 25.04 -10.50
N THR A 139 -13.01 25.69 -9.78
CA THR A 139 -11.58 25.63 -10.10
C THR A 139 -10.92 24.47 -9.36
N PHE A 140 -10.57 23.42 -10.08
CA PHE A 140 -9.92 22.23 -9.52
C PHE A 140 -8.41 22.42 -9.36
N THR A 141 -7.89 22.13 -8.17
CA THR A 141 -6.46 22.23 -7.85
C THR A 141 -5.76 20.89 -7.84
N ASP A 142 -6.47 19.81 -7.52
CA ASP A 142 -5.90 18.46 -7.43
C ASP A 142 -6.96 17.39 -7.70
N PHE A 143 -6.54 16.25 -8.25
CA PHE A 143 -7.39 15.08 -8.42
C PHE A 143 -6.65 13.84 -7.92
N LYS A 144 -7.31 13.09 -7.04
CA LYS A 144 -6.80 11.84 -6.45
C LYS A 144 -7.77 10.72 -6.77
N GLY A 145 -7.24 9.53 -7.05
CA GLY A 145 -8.05 8.37 -7.41
C GLY A 145 -7.38 7.43 -8.40
N GLU A 146 -6.18 7.74 -8.88
CA GLU A 146 -5.34 6.72 -9.51
C GLU A 146 -4.85 5.72 -8.46
N TYR A 147 -4.69 4.47 -8.87
CA TYR A 147 -4.08 3.45 -8.01
C TYR A 147 -2.74 3.96 -7.44
N PRO A 148 -2.47 3.85 -6.13
CA PRO A 148 -3.15 3.01 -5.14
C PRO A 148 -4.24 3.70 -4.31
N ALA A 149 -4.72 4.89 -4.69
CA ALA A 149 -5.77 5.58 -3.94
C ALA A 149 -7.06 4.75 -3.93
N ILE A 150 -7.63 4.51 -2.75
CA ILE A 150 -8.85 3.68 -2.61
C ILE A 150 -10.16 4.43 -2.94
N TYR A 151 -10.13 5.76 -2.98
CA TYR A 151 -11.28 6.61 -3.26
C TYR A 151 -10.91 7.75 -4.20
N CYS A 152 -11.87 8.18 -5.02
CA CYS A 152 -11.74 9.31 -5.92
C CYS A 152 -12.11 10.62 -5.21
N VAL A 153 -11.25 11.62 -5.29
CA VAL A 153 -11.47 12.99 -4.79
C VAL A 153 -11.00 14.00 -5.81
N ALA A 154 -11.81 15.01 -6.08
CA ALA A 154 -11.35 16.22 -6.74
C ALA A 154 -11.30 17.35 -5.71
N ILE A 155 -10.15 17.98 -5.53
CA ILE A 155 -9.99 19.15 -4.67
C ILE A 155 -10.24 20.38 -5.54
N CYS A 156 -11.11 21.26 -5.07
CA CYS A 156 -11.46 22.48 -5.76
C CYS A 156 -11.48 23.69 -4.83
N THR A 157 -11.43 24.86 -5.43
CA THR A 157 -11.60 26.15 -4.77
C THR A 157 -12.61 26.97 -5.56
N PHE A 158 -13.34 27.83 -4.87
CA PHE A 158 -14.17 28.85 -5.49
C PHE A 158 -14.05 30.15 -4.67
N PRO A 159 -14.33 31.33 -5.25
CA PRO A 159 -13.99 32.62 -4.65
C PRO A 159 -14.52 32.85 -3.23
N GLU A 160 -15.63 32.21 -2.87
CA GLU A 160 -16.29 32.37 -1.57
C GLU A 160 -15.94 31.26 -0.57
N ALA A 161 -15.11 30.29 -0.95
CA ALA A 161 -14.70 29.20 -0.07
C ALA A 161 -13.58 29.64 0.89
N VAL A 162 -13.78 29.44 2.20
CA VAL A 162 -12.72 29.70 3.20
C VAL A 162 -11.67 28.60 3.22
N PHE A 163 -12.04 27.38 2.84
CA PHE A 163 -11.13 26.24 2.70
C PHE A 163 -11.34 25.53 1.37
N PRO A 164 -10.33 24.81 0.86
CA PRO A 164 -10.49 23.93 -0.29
C PRO A 164 -11.66 22.96 -0.09
N CYS A 165 -12.50 22.87 -1.11
CA CYS A 165 -13.63 21.98 -1.16
C CYS A 165 -13.22 20.67 -1.82
N SER A 166 -13.96 19.60 -1.56
CA SER A 166 -13.70 18.30 -2.17
C SER A 166 -14.97 17.76 -2.82
N VAL A 167 -14.86 17.26 -4.04
CA VAL A 167 -15.92 16.54 -4.73
C VAL A 167 -15.62 15.05 -4.61
N VAL A 168 -16.59 14.28 -4.15
CA VAL A 168 -16.49 12.83 -3.95
C VAL A 168 -17.79 12.13 -4.33
N TYR A 169 -17.75 10.82 -4.55
CA TYR A 169 -18.98 10.02 -4.56
C TYR A 169 -19.53 9.85 -3.14
N ASP A 170 -20.84 9.94 -3.00
CA ASP A 170 -21.55 9.53 -1.79
C ASP A 170 -21.77 8.01 -1.74
N HIS A 171 -22.47 7.53 -0.70
CA HIS A 171 -22.80 6.12 -0.53
C HIS A 171 -23.80 5.58 -1.57
N LYS A 172 -24.49 6.45 -2.29
CA LYS A 172 -25.40 6.13 -3.40
C LYS A 172 -24.70 6.18 -4.76
N GLY A 173 -23.43 6.60 -4.80
CA GLY A 173 -22.66 6.79 -6.04
C GLY A 173 -22.93 8.11 -6.75
N GLU A 174 -23.52 9.10 -6.07
CA GLU A 174 -23.76 10.44 -6.60
C GLU A 174 -22.61 11.38 -6.25
N LEU A 175 -22.24 12.26 -7.19
CA LEU A 175 -21.22 13.28 -6.95
C LEU A 175 -21.76 14.38 -6.02
N VAL A 176 -21.10 14.54 -4.87
CA VAL A 176 -21.41 15.54 -3.85
C VAL A 176 -20.20 16.43 -3.56
N ILE A 177 -20.46 17.70 -3.28
CA ILE A 177 -19.43 18.65 -2.85
C ILE A 177 -19.40 18.65 -1.32
N ARG A 178 -18.25 18.34 -0.75
CA ARG A 178 -17.93 18.50 0.66
C ARG A 178 -17.12 19.78 0.84
N ALA A 179 -17.82 20.81 1.30
CA ALA A 179 -17.25 22.11 1.62
C ALA A 179 -17.58 22.47 3.07
N ARG A 180 -16.64 23.11 3.77
CA ARG A 180 -16.96 23.84 5.01
C ARG A 180 -17.15 25.30 4.62
N LEU A 181 -18.40 25.74 4.66
CA LEU A 181 -18.80 27.08 4.21
C LEU A 181 -18.90 28.05 5.39
N VAL A 182 -18.77 29.35 5.09
CA VAL A 182 -19.15 30.42 6.02
C VAL A 182 -20.65 30.66 5.98
N ASP A 183 -21.28 30.43 4.82
CA ASP A 183 -22.72 30.55 4.61
C ASP A 183 -23.21 29.43 3.67
N GLU A 184 -24.08 28.55 4.19
CA GLU A 184 -24.61 27.39 3.47
C GLU A 184 -25.55 27.76 2.31
N LYS A 185 -26.17 28.96 2.35
CA LYS A 185 -27.14 29.38 1.33
C LYS A 185 -26.51 29.72 -0.03
N LYS A 186 -25.23 30.07 -0.04
CA LYS A 186 -24.50 30.46 -1.26
C LYS A 186 -24.06 29.28 -2.12
N LEU A 187 -23.78 28.12 -1.52
CA LEU A 187 -23.48 26.90 -2.28
C LEU A 187 -24.71 26.41 -3.04
N ALA A 188 -25.90 26.47 -2.44
CA ALA A 188 -27.15 26.16 -3.13
C ALA A 188 -27.36 27.12 -4.33
N GLN A 189 -27.11 28.43 -4.15
CA GLN A 189 -27.21 29.39 -5.26
C GLN A 189 -26.21 29.15 -6.39
N LEU A 190 -24.99 28.68 -6.11
CA LEU A 190 -23.97 28.33 -7.13
C LEU A 190 -24.23 26.98 -7.84
N LEU A 191 -25.03 26.11 -7.21
CA LEU A 191 -25.43 24.80 -7.76
C LEU A 191 -26.79 24.85 -8.46
N ASP A 192 -27.66 25.78 -8.07
CA ASP A 192 -29.02 25.98 -8.60
C ASP A 192 -29.10 27.09 -9.66
N SER A 193 -28.01 27.84 -9.93
CA SER A 193 -28.03 28.95 -10.91
C SER A 193 -28.11 28.52 -12.39
N GLU A 194 -28.29 27.23 -12.68
CA GLU A 194 -28.56 26.72 -14.04
C GLU A 194 -29.67 25.65 -14.03
N GLN A 195 -30.89 26.05 -13.67
CA GLN A 195 -32.12 25.44 -14.18
C GLN A 195 -32.89 26.41 -15.05
#